data_AF-T1B0R4-F1
#
_entry.id   AF-T1B0R4-F1
#
_cell.length_a   1.000
_cell.length_b   1.000
_cell.length_c   1.000
_cell.angle_alpha   90.00
_cell.angle_beta   90.00
_cell.angle_gamma   90.00
#
_symmetry.space_group_name_H-M   'P 1'
#
loop_
_entity.id
_entity.type
_entity.pdbx_description
1 polymer ?
#
loop_
_entity_poly.entity_id
_entity_poly.type
_entity_poly.pdbx_seq_one_letter_code
_entity_poly.pdbx_strand_id
1 'polypeptide(L)'
;MPEFDDPETLLDRSVDAQRRILSGFKGDPAVRVERWDEAQSPRHIAISLTGEPTLYPKMNRFLEIAHARGITTFLVTNGTNPDALRALDPLPTQLYVSVTAPNAEVFRRLTLPAHDDAFDRLRESLAIVRDLKTRRVVRHTLVRGWNLGWVEAYAELDRLARPDFIETKGYVY
;
A
#
# COMPACT_ATOMS: atom_id res chain seq x y z
N MET A 1 17.86 -12.08 14.40
CA MET A 1 16.94 -11.14 13.72
C MET A 1 16.10 -10.48 14.79
N PRO A 2 15.78 -9.17 14.69
CA PRO A 2 14.87 -8.54 15.64
C PRO A 2 13.53 -9.28 15.63
N GLU A 3 12.93 -9.42 16.80
CA GLU A 3 11.61 -10.03 16.96
C GLU A 3 10.56 -9.14 16.30
N PHE A 4 9.73 -9.71 15.42
CA PHE A 4 8.62 -8.98 14.81
C PHE A 4 7.47 -8.86 15.82
N ASP A 5 7.04 -7.62 16.07
CA ASP A 5 5.89 -7.32 16.94
C ASP A 5 4.69 -8.21 16.60
N ASP A 6 3.92 -8.55 17.63
CA ASP A 6 2.66 -9.25 17.46
C ASP A 6 1.62 -8.37 16.73
N PRO A 7 0.85 -8.91 15.77
CA PRO A 7 -0.11 -8.14 14.98
C PRO A 7 -1.21 -7.45 15.80
N GLU A 8 -1.67 -8.06 16.89
CA GLU A 8 -2.69 -7.45 17.76
C GLU A 8 -2.11 -6.23 18.47
N THR A 9 -0.93 -6.42 19.07
CA THR A 9 -0.18 -5.34 19.73
C THR A 9 0.14 -4.22 18.75
N LEU A 10 0.53 -4.55 17.52
CA LEU A 10 0.82 -3.57 16.47
C LEU A 10 -0.42 -2.75 16.08
N LEU A 11 -1.58 -3.40 15.94
CA LEU A 11 -2.83 -2.71 15.62
C LEU A 11 -3.28 -1.80 16.78
N ASP A 12 -3.22 -2.28 18.02
CA ASP A 12 -3.57 -1.50 19.21
C ASP A 12 -2.68 -0.25 19.34
N ARG A 13 -1.36 -0.43 19.21
CA ARG A 13 -0.41 0.69 19.24
C ARG A 13 -0.63 1.68 18.09
N SER A 14 -1.07 1.20 16.92
CA SER A 14 -1.40 2.07 15.80
C SER A 14 -2.63 2.94 16.09
N VAL A 15 -3.67 2.37 16.72
CA VAL A 15 -4.86 3.13 17.15
C VAL A 15 -4.51 4.13 18.25
N ASP A 16 -3.69 3.74 19.22
CA ASP A 16 -3.25 4.65 20.29
C ASP A 16 -2.37 5.79 19.76
N ALA A 17 -1.47 5.49 18.80
CA ALA A 17 -0.69 6.51 18.12
C ALA A 17 -1.58 7.50 17.35
N GLN A 18 -2.61 7.01 16.66
CA GLN A 18 -3.60 7.86 15.99
C GLN A 18 -4.30 8.79 16.98
N ARG A 19 -4.80 8.26 18.11
CA ARG A 19 -5.46 9.07 19.15
C ARG A 19 -4.51 10.11 19.75
N ARG A 20 -3.25 9.73 19.96
CA ARG A 20 -2.21 10.64 20.44
C ARG A 20 -1.98 11.80 19.47
N ILE A 21 -1.89 11.54 18.16
CA ILE A 21 -1.75 12.58 17.13
C ILE A 21 -2.97 13.53 17.15
N LEU A 22 -4.18 12.99 17.34
CA LEU A 22 -5.41 13.78 17.39
C LEU A 22 -5.64 14.55 18.69
N SER A 23 -4.87 14.28 19.75
CA SER A 23 -5.08 14.88 21.07
C SER A 23 -5.00 16.42 21.06
N GLY A 24 -4.21 16.99 20.15
CA GLY A 24 -4.05 18.45 20.01
C GLY A 24 -5.26 19.16 19.37
N PHE A 25 -6.19 18.43 18.75
CA PHE A 25 -7.28 19.03 17.97
C PHE A 25 -8.56 19.26 18.76
N LYS A 26 -8.77 18.58 19.90
CA LYS A 26 -10.06 18.64 20.64
C LYS A 26 -10.43 20.05 21.12
N GLY A 27 -9.42 20.85 21.47
CA GLY A 27 -9.59 22.20 21.99
C GLY A 27 -9.57 23.29 20.92
N ASP A 28 -9.38 22.95 19.65
CA ASP A 28 -9.32 23.92 18.56
C ASP A 28 -10.75 24.34 18.15
N PRO A 29 -11.10 25.65 18.19
CA PRO A 29 -12.44 26.11 17.82
C PRO A 29 -12.80 25.88 16.34
N ALA A 30 -11.82 25.62 15.48
CA ALA A 30 -12.07 25.24 14.08
C ALA A 30 -12.48 23.77 13.91
N VAL A 31 -12.31 22.94 14.94
CA VAL A 31 -12.61 21.51 14.88
C VAL A 31 -14.03 21.24 15.34
N ARG A 32 -14.78 20.51 14.52
CA ARG A 32 -16.10 20.00 14.89
C ARG A 32 -15.93 18.82 15.84
N VAL A 33 -16.53 18.90 17.02
CA VAL A 33 -16.43 17.86 18.06
C VAL A 33 -16.88 16.50 17.54
N GLU A 34 -17.97 16.45 16.78
CA GLU A 34 -18.46 15.19 16.18
C GLU A 34 -17.41 14.51 15.29
N ARG A 35 -16.65 15.29 14.50
CA ARG A 35 -15.59 14.76 13.63
C ARG A 35 -14.38 14.30 14.43
N TRP A 36 -14.06 14.99 15.52
CA TRP A 36 -13.00 14.58 16.42
C TRP A 36 -13.34 13.25 17.10
N ASP A 37 -14.58 13.09 17.58
CA ASP A 37 -15.08 11.86 18.20
C ASP A 37 -15.06 10.68 17.20
N GLU A 38 -15.53 10.88 15.97
CA GLU A 38 -15.43 9.89 14.89
C GLU A 38 -13.98 9.45 14.65
N ALA A 39 -13.03 10.39 14.66
CA ALA A 39 -11.62 10.12 14.41
C ALA A 39 -10.93 9.34 15.55
N GLN A 40 -11.51 9.29 16.76
CA GLN A 40 -11.00 8.47 17.88
C GLN A 40 -11.23 6.96 17.67
N SER A 41 -12.11 6.59 16.74
CA SER A 41 -12.50 5.21 16.42
C SER A 41 -12.32 4.93 14.92
N PRO A 42 -11.07 4.80 14.43
CA PRO A 42 -10.79 4.68 13.00
C PRO A 42 -11.45 3.44 12.38
N ARG A 43 -12.10 3.62 11.23
CA ARG A 43 -12.78 2.56 10.46
C ARG A 43 -11.96 2.03 9.29
N HIS A 44 -10.86 2.69 8.98
CA HIS A 44 -10.00 2.39 7.84
C HIS A 44 -8.54 2.45 8.28
N ILE A 45 -7.73 1.51 7.80
CA ILE A 45 -6.28 1.52 8.00
C ILE A 45 -5.55 1.49 6.66
N ALA A 46 -4.64 2.46 6.48
CA ALA A 46 -3.76 2.56 5.33
C ALA A 46 -2.37 2.01 5.70
N ILE A 47 -2.06 0.83 5.18
CA ILE A 47 -0.79 0.13 5.38
C ILE A 47 0.15 0.58 4.27
N SER A 48 0.62 1.82 4.37
CA SER A 48 1.28 2.52 3.25
C SER A 48 2.22 3.66 3.64
N LEU A 49 2.60 3.78 4.92
CA LEU A 49 3.34 4.95 5.40
C LEU A 49 4.78 4.99 4.88
N THR A 50 5.54 3.90 5.09
CA THR A 50 6.95 3.77 4.70
C THR A 50 7.35 2.30 4.63
N GLY A 51 8.50 2.03 4.00
CA GLY A 51 9.03 0.69 3.79
C GLY A 51 8.20 -0.15 2.83
N GLU A 52 8.44 -1.45 2.84
CA GLU A 52 7.67 -2.44 2.08
C GLU A 52 6.87 -3.32 3.06
N PRO A 53 5.54 -3.10 3.18
CA PRO A 53 4.73 -3.80 4.17
C PRO A 53 4.71 -5.32 4.02
N THR A 54 4.87 -5.84 2.80
CA THR A 54 4.89 -7.29 2.56
C THR A 54 6.10 -8.00 3.14
N LEU A 55 7.10 -7.26 3.64
CA LEU A 55 8.22 -7.83 4.41
C LEU A 55 7.84 -8.16 5.86
N TYR A 56 6.69 -7.69 6.36
CA TYR A 56 6.19 -8.09 7.67
C TYR A 56 5.59 -9.51 7.58
N PRO A 57 6.22 -10.54 8.19
CA PRO A 57 5.84 -11.93 7.99
C PRO A 57 4.48 -12.29 8.57
N LYS A 58 3.93 -11.44 9.44
CA LYS A 58 2.62 -11.65 10.09
C LYS A 58 1.52 -10.77 9.46
N MET A 59 1.71 -10.29 8.22
CA MET A 59 0.75 -9.42 7.53
C MET A 59 -0.65 -10.05 7.43
N ASN A 60 -0.75 -11.32 7.08
CA ASN A 60 -2.02 -12.04 7.01
C ASN A 60 -2.81 -11.96 8.33
N ARG A 61 -2.12 -12.27 9.44
CA ARG A 61 -2.73 -12.21 10.78
C ARG A 61 -3.12 -10.77 11.14
N PHE A 62 -2.34 -9.77 10.73
CA PHE A 62 -2.69 -8.36 10.91
C PHE A 62 -3.98 -7.98 10.17
N LEU A 63 -4.12 -8.41 8.91
CA LEU A 63 -5.33 -8.16 8.11
C LEU A 63 -6.56 -8.84 8.73
N GLU A 64 -6.41 -10.09 9.18
CA GLU A 64 -7.47 -10.85 9.85
C GLU A 64 -7.99 -10.13 11.11
N ILE A 65 -7.09 -9.66 11.98
CA ILE A 65 -7.47 -8.94 13.21
C ILE A 65 -8.15 -7.60 12.86
N ALA A 66 -7.63 -6.87 11.88
CA ALA A 66 -8.25 -5.62 11.45
C ALA A 66 -9.69 -5.84 10.93
N HIS A 67 -9.90 -6.87 10.12
CA HIS A 67 -11.23 -7.23 9.61
C HIS A 67 -12.17 -7.71 10.71
N ALA A 68 -11.68 -8.52 11.66
CA ALA A 68 -12.45 -8.96 12.82
C ALA A 68 -12.96 -7.78 13.68
N ARG A 69 -12.23 -6.66 13.68
CA ARG A 69 -12.61 -5.41 14.36
C ARG A 69 -13.44 -4.46 13.47
N GLY A 70 -13.84 -4.89 12.27
CA GLY A 70 -14.63 -4.09 11.34
C GLY A 70 -13.88 -2.93 10.69
N ILE A 71 -12.54 -3.00 10.65
CA ILE A 71 -11.66 -2.02 10.03
C ILE A 71 -11.34 -2.49 8.60
N THR A 72 -11.60 -1.64 7.59
CA THR A 72 -11.20 -1.95 6.21
C THR A 72 -9.72 -1.66 6.01
N THR A 73 -9.03 -2.49 5.23
CA THR A 73 -7.58 -2.42 5.04
C THR A 73 -7.19 -2.01 3.62
N PHE A 74 -6.27 -1.06 3.52
CA PHE A 74 -5.68 -0.60 2.26
C PHE A 74 -4.19 -0.93 2.30
N LEU A 75 -3.78 -1.99 1.60
CA LEU A 75 -2.40 -2.45 1.57
C LEU A 75 -1.69 -1.88 0.33
N VAL A 76 -0.59 -1.17 0.53
CA VAL A 76 0.24 -0.64 -0.57
C VAL A 76 1.58 -1.36 -0.59
N THR A 77 1.90 -2.00 -1.71
CA THR A 77 3.20 -2.65 -1.97
C THR A 77 3.90 -2.00 -3.17
N ASN A 78 5.23 -2.05 -3.18
CA ASN A 78 6.07 -1.77 -4.35
C ASN A 78 6.12 -2.95 -5.35
N GLY A 79 5.52 -4.10 -5.02
CA GLY A 79 5.42 -5.27 -5.89
C GLY A 79 6.70 -6.09 -6.03
N THR A 80 7.74 -5.84 -5.22
CA THR A 80 9.01 -6.59 -5.34
C THR A 80 9.05 -7.90 -4.55
N ASN A 81 7.95 -8.26 -3.86
CA ASN A 81 7.79 -9.51 -3.11
C ASN A 81 6.58 -10.32 -3.61
N PRO A 82 6.68 -11.01 -4.76
CA PRO A 82 5.57 -11.78 -5.34
C PRO A 82 5.12 -12.93 -4.45
N ASP A 83 6.03 -13.56 -3.68
CA ASP A 83 5.70 -14.67 -2.79
C ASP A 83 4.75 -14.26 -1.67
N ALA A 84 4.94 -13.08 -1.09
CA ALA A 84 4.00 -12.55 -0.11
C ALA A 84 2.61 -12.29 -0.71
N LEU A 85 2.52 -11.89 -1.98
CA LEU A 85 1.24 -11.70 -2.66
C LEU A 85 0.54 -13.03 -2.97
N ARG A 86 1.28 -14.09 -3.30
CA ARG A 86 0.73 -15.45 -3.45
C ARG A 86 0.17 -15.99 -2.14
N ALA A 87 0.87 -15.72 -1.04
CA ALA A 87 0.51 -16.19 0.29
C ALA A 87 -0.53 -15.32 1.00
N LEU A 88 -0.96 -14.20 0.40
CA LEU A 88 -1.81 -13.21 1.05
C LEU A 88 -3.23 -13.73 1.28
N ASP A 89 -3.55 -14.05 2.54
CA ASP A 89 -4.85 -14.56 2.96
C ASP A 89 -5.08 -14.26 4.46
N PRO A 90 -6.11 -13.50 4.87
CA PRO A 90 -7.13 -12.89 4.02
C PRO A 90 -6.57 -11.77 3.14
N LEU A 91 -7.24 -11.53 2.01
CA LEU A 91 -6.93 -10.39 1.15
C LEU A 91 -7.37 -9.07 1.79
N PRO A 92 -6.63 -7.96 1.61
CA PRO A 92 -7.04 -6.65 2.11
C PRO A 92 -8.35 -6.20 1.48
N THR A 93 -9.00 -5.17 2.03
CA THR A 93 -10.19 -4.57 1.39
C THR A 93 -9.84 -3.96 0.03
N GLN A 94 -8.65 -3.37 -0.08
CA GLN A 94 -8.11 -2.87 -1.34
C GLN A 94 -6.58 -3.08 -1.38
N LEU A 95 -6.09 -3.65 -2.47
CA LEU A 95 -4.66 -3.85 -2.72
C LEU A 95 -4.17 -2.83 -3.76
N TYR A 96 -3.09 -2.15 -3.42
CA TYR A 96 -2.37 -1.22 -4.28
C TYR A 96 -1.01 -1.80 -4.66
N VAL A 97 -0.71 -1.83 -5.95
CA VAL A 97 0.66 -2.00 -6.45
C VAL A 97 1.15 -0.66 -6.98
N SER A 98 2.21 -0.14 -6.39
CA SER A 98 2.84 1.11 -6.84
C SER A 98 3.78 0.82 -8.01
N VAL A 99 3.40 1.28 -9.21
CA VAL A 99 4.21 1.15 -10.43
C VAL A 99 4.86 2.50 -10.71
N THR A 100 6.10 2.66 -10.28
CA THR A 100 6.85 3.91 -10.40
C THR A 100 7.64 4.01 -11.70
N ALA A 101 7.73 2.96 -12.51
CA ALA A 101 8.48 2.99 -13.75
C ALA A 101 7.85 2.15 -14.86
N PRO A 102 7.93 2.60 -16.12
CA PRO A 102 7.34 1.92 -17.28
C PRO A 102 8.16 0.73 -17.78
N ASN A 103 9.46 0.67 -17.48
CA ASN A 103 10.39 -0.36 -17.95
C ASN A 103 11.57 -0.53 -16.98
N ALA A 104 12.36 -1.60 -17.19
CA ALA A 104 13.48 -1.97 -16.31
C ALA A 104 14.57 -0.89 -16.21
N GLU A 105 14.85 -0.16 -17.29
CA GLU A 105 15.88 0.89 -17.31
C GLU A 105 15.46 2.06 -16.41
N VAL A 106 14.26 2.59 -16.62
CA VAL A 106 13.72 3.69 -15.80
C VAL A 106 13.55 3.24 -14.35
N PHE A 107 13.09 2.00 -14.13
CA PHE A 107 12.94 1.41 -12.79
C PHE A 107 14.28 1.42 -12.04
N ARG A 108 15.33 0.86 -12.63
CA ARG A 108 16.66 0.81 -12.01
C ARG A 108 17.17 2.20 -11.63
N ARG A 109 17.01 3.18 -12.54
CA ARG A 109 17.48 4.55 -12.32
C ARG A 109 16.68 5.30 -11.27
N LEU A 110 15.36 5.12 -11.24
CA LEU A 110 14.46 5.88 -10.38
C LEU A 110 14.31 5.27 -8.98
N THR A 111 14.25 3.95 -8.87
CA THR A 111 13.93 3.26 -7.61
C THR A 111 15.15 2.75 -6.86
N LEU A 112 16.33 2.72 -7.49
CA LEU A 112 17.58 2.19 -6.93
C LEU A 112 17.34 0.85 -6.21
N PRO A 113 16.82 -0.17 -6.92
CA PRO A 113 16.34 -1.38 -6.28
C PRO A 113 17.48 -2.15 -5.61
N ALA A 114 17.15 -2.83 -4.50
CA ALA A 114 18.11 -3.67 -3.77
C ALA A 114 18.53 -4.93 -4.55
N HIS A 115 17.75 -5.34 -5.54
CA HIS A 115 18.00 -6.53 -6.36
C HIS A 115 17.85 -6.20 -7.84
N ASP A 116 18.71 -6.80 -8.68
CA ASP A 116 18.72 -6.56 -10.12
C ASP A 116 17.45 -7.08 -10.82
N ASP A 117 16.80 -8.10 -10.25
CA ASP A 117 15.57 -8.73 -10.73
C ASP A 117 14.29 -8.05 -10.22
N ALA A 118 14.40 -6.93 -9.48
CA ALA A 118 13.25 -6.30 -8.82
C ALA A 118 12.14 -5.84 -9.80
N PHE A 119 12.49 -5.46 -11.02
CA PHE A 119 11.49 -5.11 -12.04
C PHE A 119 10.75 -6.36 -12.56
N ASP A 120 11.45 -7.49 -12.69
CA ASP A 120 10.82 -8.75 -13.10
C ASP A 120 9.88 -9.26 -12.01
N ARG A 121 10.29 -9.13 -10.74
CA ARG A 121 9.41 -9.39 -9.58
C ARG A 121 8.17 -8.51 -9.56
N LEU A 122 8.31 -7.23 -9.91
CA LEU A 122 7.14 -6.34 -10.08
C LEU A 122 6.19 -6.88 -11.15
N ARG A 123 6.70 -7.28 -12.32
CA ARG A 123 5.86 -7.85 -13.39
C ARG A 123 5.18 -9.14 -12.94
N GLU A 124 5.88 -10.00 -12.22
CA GLU A 124 5.34 -11.21 -11.62
C GLU A 124 4.21 -10.90 -10.62
N SER A 125 4.43 -9.93 -9.73
CA SER A 125 3.42 -9.43 -8.81
C SER A 125 2.19 -8.90 -9.52
N LEU A 126 2.36 -8.12 -10.60
CA LEU A 126 1.23 -7.65 -11.41
C LEU A 126 0.43 -8.82 -11.99
N ALA A 127 1.10 -9.87 -12.49
CA ALA A 127 0.44 -11.07 -13.00
C ALA A 127 -0.34 -11.82 -11.90
N ILE A 128 0.19 -11.87 -10.66
CA ILE A 128 -0.50 -12.46 -9.49
C ILE A 128 -1.73 -11.63 -9.12
N VAL A 129 -1.58 -10.30 -9.02
CA VAL A 129 -2.64 -9.37 -8.63
C VAL A 129 -3.88 -9.53 -9.50
N ARG A 130 -3.69 -9.81 -10.79
CA ARG A 130 -4.79 -10.07 -11.74
C ARG A 130 -5.84 -11.05 -11.22
N ASP A 131 -5.42 -12.09 -10.53
CA ASP A 131 -6.30 -13.21 -10.17
C ASP A 131 -6.84 -13.11 -8.72
N LEU A 132 -6.35 -12.15 -7.93
CA LEU A 132 -6.79 -11.92 -6.53
C LEU A 132 -8.21 -11.38 -6.45
N LYS A 133 -9.02 -11.92 -5.52
CA LYS A 133 -10.43 -11.55 -5.32
C LYS A 133 -10.61 -10.40 -4.33
N THR A 134 -9.92 -9.29 -4.58
CA THR A 134 -10.05 -8.03 -3.85
C THR A 134 -10.16 -6.86 -4.82
N ARG A 135 -10.42 -5.64 -4.33
CA ARG A 135 -10.30 -4.42 -5.12
C ARG A 135 -8.83 -4.16 -5.43
N ARG A 136 -8.46 -4.14 -6.70
CA ARG A 136 -7.08 -4.05 -7.17
C ARG A 136 -6.85 -2.68 -7.79
N VAL A 137 -5.79 -2.00 -7.35
CA VAL A 137 -5.40 -0.69 -7.86
C VAL A 137 -3.96 -0.75 -8.32
N VAL A 138 -3.71 -0.31 -9.54
CA VAL A 138 -2.36 0.04 -9.98
C VAL A 138 -2.22 1.56 -9.87
N ARG A 139 -1.24 1.99 -9.07
CA ARG A 139 -0.98 3.42 -8.86
C ARG A 139 0.34 3.81 -9.51
N HIS A 140 0.27 4.70 -10.49
CA HIS A 140 1.44 5.29 -11.12
C HIS A 140 1.82 6.58 -10.38
N THR A 141 3.03 6.63 -9.82
CA THR A 141 3.59 7.88 -9.28
C THR A 141 4.48 8.52 -10.34
N LEU A 142 4.03 9.63 -10.92
CA LEU A 142 4.61 10.22 -12.12
C LEU A 142 5.44 11.48 -11.78
N VAL A 143 6.72 11.43 -12.12
CA VAL A 143 7.73 12.47 -11.95
C VAL A 143 8.09 13.04 -13.33
N ARG A 144 7.93 14.36 -13.50
CA ARG A 144 8.29 15.07 -14.72
C ARG A 144 9.78 14.88 -15.04
N GLY A 145 10.09 14.53 -16.28
CA GLY A 145 11.48 14.33 -16.75
C GLY A 145 12.09 12.98 -16.39
N TRP A 146 11.36 12.10 -15.69
CA TRP A 146 11.84 10.78 -15.28
C TRP A 146 11.02 9.64 -15.88
N ASN A 147 9.74 9.59 -15.55
CA ASN A 147 8.85 8.47 -15.93
C ASN A 147 7.52 8.93 -16.55
N LEU A 148 7.26 10.24 -16.62
CA LEU A 148 6.07 10.79 -17.27
C LEU A 148 6.23 10.76 -18.80
N GLY A 149 5.18 10.34 -19.52
CA GLY A 149 5.13 10.32 -20.99
C GLY A 149 5.16 8.93 -21.64
N TRP A 150 5.33 7.88 -20.84
CA TRP A 150 5.45 6.49 -21.30
C TRP A 150 4.11 5.74 -21.33
N VAL A 151 3.07 6.37 -21.88
CA VAL A 151 1.66 5.91 -21.76
C VAL A 151 1.49 4.44 -22.18
N GLU A 152 1.98 4.05 -23.36
CA GLU A 152 1.83 2.68 -23.85
C GLU A 152 2.54 1.65 -22.98
N ALA A 153 3.72 1.99 -22.46
CA ALA A 153 4.48 1.08 -21.60
C ALA A 153 3.79 0.88 -20.24
N TYR A 154 3.20 1.93 -19.66
CA TYR A 154 2.34 1.78 -18.47
C TYR A 154 1.09 0.98 -18.79
N ALA A 155 0.45 1.21 -19.94
CA ALA A 155 -0.73 0.46 -20.36
C ALA A 155 -0.45 -1.04 -20.48
N GLU A 156 0.74 -1.46 -20.93
CA GLU A 156 1.12 -2.88 -20.93
C GLU A 156 1.20 -3.48 -19.51
N LEU A 157 1.74 -2.73 -18.54
CA LEU A 157 1.77 -3.15 -17.14
C LEU A 157 0.36 -3.22 -16.53
N ASP A 158 -0.51 -2.28 -16.88
CA ASP A 158 -1.90 -2.28 -16.45
C ASP A 158 -2.68 -3.45 -17.07
N ARG A 159 -2.45 -3.78 -18.34
CA ARG A 159 -3.03 -4.96 -19.01
C ARG A 159 -2.60 -6.26 -18.35
N LEU A 160 -1.35 -6.34 -17.87
CA LEU A 160 -0.83 -7.49 -17.13
C LEU A 160 -1.59 -7.69 -15.81
N ALA A 161 -1.83 -6.61 -15.06
CA ALA A 161 -2.52 -6.64 -13.76
C ALA A 161 -4.05 -6.68 -13.84
N ARG A 162 -4.65 -6.20 -14.93
CA ARG A 162 -6.11 -5.99 -15.08
C ARG A 162 -6.77 -5.44 -13.80
N PRO A 163 -6.28 -4.30 -13.25
CA PRO A 163 -6.81 -3.76 -12.00
C PRO A 163 -8.24 -3.24 -12.19
N ASP A 164 -8.94 -3.04 -11.08
CA ASP A 164 -10.26 -2.40 -11.08
C ASP A 164 -10.13 -0.88 -11.24
N PHE A 165 -9.02 -0.30 -10.76
CA PHE A 165 -8.72 1.12 -10.85
C PHE A 165 -7.26 1.37 -11.24
N ILE A 166 -7.04 2.45 -12.00
CA ILE A 166 -5.71 2.99 -12.30
C ILE A 166 -5.66 4.40 -11.73
N GLU A 167 -4.67 4.67 -10.88
CA GLU A 167 -4.46 5.99 -10.27
C GLU A 167 -3.17 6.61 -10.82
N THR A 168 -3.29 7.64 -11.66
CA THR A 168 -2.14 8.42 -12.16
C THR A 168 -1.92 9.63 -11.26
N LYS A 169 -0.94 9.55 -10.36
CA LYS A 169 -0.64 10.59 -9.38
C LYS A 169 0.67 11.30 -9.73
N GLY A 170 0.61 12.62 -9.94
CA GLY A 170 1.81 13.44 -10.04
C GLY A 170 2.58 13.42 -8.71
N TYR A 171 3.90 13.29 -8.78
CA TYR A 171 4.77 13.47 -7.62
C TYR A 171 4.63 14.90 -7.08
N VAL A 172 4.47 15.02 -5.77
CA VAL A 172 4.30 16.31 -5.08
C VAL A 172 5.51 16.50 -4.18
N TYR A 173 6.40 17.41 -4.59
CA TYR A 173 7.47 18.01 -3.79
C TYR A 173 7.99 19.27 -4.49
#